data_AF-A0A7R9WVD6-F1
#
_entry.id   AF-A0A7R9WVD6-F1
#
_cell.length_a   1.000
_cell.length_b   1.000
_cell.length_c   1.000
_cell.angle_alpha   90.00
_cell.angle_beta   90.00
_cell.angle_gamma   90.00
#
_symmetry.space_group_name_H-M   'P 1'
#
loop_
_entity.id
_entity.type
_entity.pdbx_description
1 polymer ?
#
loop_
_entity_poly.entity_id
_entity_poly.type
_entity_poly.pdbx_seq_one_letter_code
_entity_poly.pdbx_strand_id
1 'polypeptide(L)'
;NDKEFLHAFFAHMVDINHKDTLLRIDSPDLEKWLQECAATSSQSDLLWNYYIIQGKHFQAGEQAWKVATSQTDDIHLNSRIEYLVRAGDAFGMAMQSADQSYGAMQWNASGSLPAHHNREEVARNELSVRETLSVTRIQSRILHRAQNSKYELPPEDLNQLSFTLVAVSDLYNKYAAPLDMYDICLIILHTCRHDERETIEELWKSVLCEEIMPCNTRDDGIFMVLRELAEGSHTNEPAIRLLDGGAVANDRSTPLFEDGIWLKKLEGRVGSLGKELFGTGADYIFPVDFLMSWLEKLHRVMSNAVPSSSNNADWIFTLLINAGVPYMTTLDGYDRIIEGEDHAVMGGLMSDRRVRHFASIIGMLEGWVKEANQAAYGAENAAAIQLSDALATGAFSRRLESYKAQLRTLPEAHTVDARFDALQRFIGRL
;
A
#
# COMPACT_ATOMS: atom_id res chain seq x y z
N ASN A 1 33.17 -43.68 -19.75
CA ASN A 1 32.69 -42.67 -18.80
C ASN A 1 33.03 -43.12 -17.41
N ASP A 2 34.06 -42.53 -16.84
CA ASP A 2 34.45 -42.74 -15.45
C ASP A 2 33.73 -41.69 -14.59
N LYS A 3 32.66 -42.11 -13.89
CA LYS A 3 31.82 -41.22 -13.07
C LYS A 3 32.63 -40.65 -11.89
N GLU A 4 33.50 -41.46 -11.29
CA GLU A 4 34.32 -41.04 -10.15
C GLU A 4 35.32 -39.95 -10.57
N PHE A 5 35.97 -40.12 -11.73
CA PHE A 5 36.83 -39.09 -12.29
C PHE A 5 36.08 -37.78 -12.55
N LEU A 6 34.88 -37.83 -13.18
CA LEU A 6 34.09 -36.63 -13.46
C LEU A 6 33.68 -35.90 -12.18
N HIS A 7 33.21 -36.63 -11.17
CA HIS A 7 32.84 -36.05 -9.88
C HIS A 7 34.05 -35.40 -9.19
N ALA A 8 35.21 -36.05 -9.21
CA ALA A 8 36.45 -35.49 -8.66
C ALA A 8 36.91 -34.25 -9.43
N PHE A 9 36.77 -34.24 -10.76
CA PHE A 9 37.07 -33.08 -11.59
C PHE A 9 36.14 -31.90 -11.30
N PHE A 10 34.83 -32.13 -11.19
CA PHE A 10 33.86 -31.08 -10.86
C PHE A 10 34.11 -30.50 -9.47
N ALA A 11 34.34 -31.35 -8.46
CA ALA A 11 34.70 -30.92 -7.12
C ALA A 11 35.99 -30.09 -7.14
N HIS A 12 37.03 -30.56 -7.84
CA HIS A 12 38.29 -29.83 -7.96
C HIS A 12 38.07 -28.45 -8.58
N MET A 13 37.31 -28.34 -9.67
CA MET A 13 36.99 -27.07 -10.33
C MET A 13 36.28 -26.07 -9.41
N VAL A 14 35.41 -26.57 -8.52
CA VAL A 14 34.77 -25.75 -7.48
C VAL A 14 35.78 -25.27 -6.45
N ASP A 15 36.68 -26.15 -6.00
CA ASP A 15 37.71 -25.86 -4.98
C ASP A 15 38.74 -24.83 -5.46
N ILE A 16 39.12 -24.87 -6.75
CA ILE A 16 40.04 -23.89 -7.36
C ILE A 16 39.31 -22.60 -7.83
N ASN A 17 38.05 -22.40 -7.45
CA ASN A 17 37.22 -21.24 -7.78
C ASN A 17 36.99 -21.00 -9.29
N HIS A 18 37.01 -22.06 -10.10
CA HIS A 18 36.71 -22.03 -11.53
C HIS A 18 35.23 -22.34 -11.84
N LYS A 19 34.33 -21.90 -10.96
CA LYS A 19 32.88 -22.17 -11.03
C LYS A 19 32.27 -21.68 -12.34
N ASP A 20 32.58 -20.46 -12.77
CA ASP A 20 32.02 -19.90 -14.02
C ASP A 20 32.37 -20.73 -15.26
N THR A 21 33.58 -21.31 -15.29
CA THR A 21 33.99 -22.20 -16.38
C THR A 21 33.24 -23.52 -16.30
N LEU A 22 33.14 -24.10 -15.10
CA LEU A 22 32.40 -25.34 -14.85
C LEU A 22 30.93 -25.23 -15.29
N LEU A 23 30.25 -24.16 -14.90
CA LEU A 23 28.81 -23.98 -15.14
C LEU A 23 28.43 -23.82 -16.62
N ARG A 24 29.39 -23.44 -17.48
CA ARG A 24 29.18 -23.35 -18.94
C ARG A 24 29.24 -24.71 -19.63
N ILE A 25 29.71 -25.76 -18.97
CA ILE A 25 29.79 -27.10 -19.52
C ILE A 25 28.37 -27.68 -19.59
N ASP A 26 27.84 -27.86 -20.79
CA ASP A 26 26.58 -28.59 -20.99
C ASP A 26 26.85 -30.10 -20.92
N SER A 27 26.67 -30.67 -19.72
CA SER A 27 26.85 -32.09 -19.47
C SER A 27 25.76 -32.63 -18.53
N PRO A 28 25.08 -33.73 -18.89
CA PRO A 28 24.10 -34.35 -18.00
C PRO A 28 24.74 -34.96 -16.74
N ASP A 29 26.03 -35.31 -16.79
CA ASP A 29 26.77 -35.79 -15.61
C ASP A 29 27.05 -34.66 -14.63
N LEU A 30 27.34 -33.45 -15.14
CA LEU A 30 27.49 -32.25 -14.30
C LEU A 30 26.17 -31.88 -13.62
N GLU A 31 25.07 -31.89 -14.36
CA GLU A 31 23.74 -31.60 -13.79
C GLU A 31 23.39 -32.57 -12.66
N LYS A 32 23.58 -33.89 -12.88
CA LYS A 32 23.34 -34.90 -11.84
C LYS A 32 24.24 -34.70 -10.62
N TRP A 33 25.53 -34.42 -10.83
CA TRP A 33 26.44 -34.14 -9.74
C TRP A 33 26.04 -32.89 -8.93
N LEU A 34 25.61 -31.82 -9.60
CA LEU A 34 25.11 -30.60 -8.94
C LEU A 34 23.81 -30.86 -8.15
N GLN A 35 22.91 -31.72 -8.65
CA GLN A 35 21.71 -32.15 -7.92
C GLN A 35 22.06 -32.95 -6.66
N GLU A 36 23.01 -33.89 -6.76
CA GLU A 36 23.52 -34.66 -5.62
C GLU A 36 24.19 -33.73 -4.58
N CYS A 37 24.97 -32.73 -5.04
CA CYS A 37 25.59 -31.74 -4.17
C CYS A 37 24.56 -30.82 -3.49
N ALA A 38 23.57 -30.31 -4.22
CA ALA A 38 22.53 -29.44 -3.68
C ALA A 38 21.61 -30.15 -2.66
N ALA A 39 21.55 -31.49 -2.68
CA ALA A 39 20.81 -32.27 -1.69
C ALA A 39 21.61 -32.53 -0.40
N THR A 40 22.94 -32.51 -0.47
CA THR A 40 23.83 -32.92 0.64
C THR A 40 24.59 -31.74 1.26
N SER A 41 24.69 -30.62 0.55
CA SER A 41 25.48 -29.45 0.91
C SER A 41 24.74 -28.16 0.58
N SER A 42 25.17 -27.04 1.16
CA SER A 42 24.66 -25.68 0.88
C SER A 42 24.99 -25.17 -0.53
N GLN A 43 25.31 -26.03 -1.49
CA GLN A 43 25.63 -25.69 -2.88
C GLN A 43 24.38 -25.52 -3.77
N SER A 44 23.21 -25.30 -3.17
CA SER A 44 21.95 -25.06 -3.89
C SER A 44 22.05 -23.86 -4.85
N ASP A 45 22.83 -22.84 -4.51
CA ASP A 45 23.12 -21.69 -5.38
C ASP A 45 23.90 -22.07 -6.64
N LEU A 46 24.77 -23.07 -6.56
CA LEU A 46 25.58 -23.50 -7.70
C LEU A 46 24.71 -24.19 -8.76
N LEU A 47 23.76 -25.02 -8.33
CA LEU A 47 22.77 -25.65 -9.20
C LEU A 47 21.81 -24.61 -9.82
N TRP A 48 21.35 -23.64 -9.03
CA TRP A 48 20.54 -22.54 -9.56
C TRP A 48 21.28 -21.75 -10.64
N ASN A 49 22.55 -21.36 -10.38
CA ASN A 49 23.38 -20.65 -11.36
C ASN A 49 23.64 -21.47 -12.64
N TYR A 50 23.86 -22.78 -12.50
CA TYR A 50 23.96 -23.70 -13.64
C TYR A 50 22.71 -23.60 -14.51
N TYR A 51 21.52 -23.71 -13.92
CA TYR A 51 20.26 -23.64 -14.65
C TYR A 51 20.04 -22.30 -15.36
N ILE A 52 20.40 -21.18 -14.72
CA ILE A 52 20.35 -19.86 -15.36
C ILE A 52 21.29 -19.79 -16.57
N ILE A 53 22.54 -20.22 -16.42
CA ILE A 53 23.55 -20.16 -17.49
C ILE A 53 23.16 -21.04 -18.69
N GLN A 54 22.55 -22.20 -18.43
CA GLN A 54 22.10 -23.13 -19.45
C GLN A 54 20.73 -22.78 -20.06
N GLY A 55 20.11 -21.67 -19.68
CA GLY A 55 18.77 -21.28 -20.16
C GLY A 55 17.63 -22.16 -19.64
N LYS A 56 17.89 -22.99 -18.64
CA LYS A 56 16.93 -23.90 -17.98
C LYS A 56 16.14 -23.15 -16.89
N HIS A 57 15.44 -22.09 -17.29
CA HIS A 57 14.84 -21.11 -16.37
C HIS A 57 13.76 -21.70 -15.45
N PHE A 58 12.97 -22.66 -15.94
CA PHE A 58 11.96 -23.32 -15.10
C PHE A 58 12.62 -24.12 -13.97
N GLN A 59 13.65 -24.92 -14.28
CA GLN A 59 14.39 -25.68 -13.25
C GLN A 59 15.12 -24.76 -12.28
N ALA A 60 15.62 -23.61 -12.73
CA ALA A 60 16.14 -22.58 -11.84
C ALA A 60 15.07 -22.08 -10.87
N GLY A 61 13.87 -21.77 -11.38
CA GLY A 61 12.71 -21.38 -10.57
C GLY A 61 12.35 -22.42 -9.52
N GLU A 62 12.24 -23.70 -9.91
CA GLU A 62 11.94 -24.81 -9.00
C GLU A 62 13.00 -24.98 -7.92
N GLN A 63 14.28 -24.89 -8.28
CA GLN A 63 15.37 -25.03 -7.32
C GLN A 63 15.35 -23.89 -6.29
N ALA A 64 15.16 -22.65 -6.72
CA ALA A 64 15.07 -21.51 -5.80
C ALA A 64 13.82 -21.58 -4.91
N TRP A 65 12.68 -21.99 -5.46
CA TRP A 65 11.44 -22.21 -4.71
C TRP A 65 11.61 -23.29 -3.64
N LYS A 66 12.24 -24.42 -3.99
CA LYS A 66 12.53 -25.51 -3.06
C LYS A 66 13.37 -25.04 -1.87
N VAL A 67 14.39 -24.24 -2.11
CA VAL A 67 15.24 -23.69 -1.03
C VAL A 67 14.44 -22.70 -0.18
N ALA A 68 13.68 -21.79 -0.80
CA ALA A 68 12.86 -20.82 -0.09
C ALA A 68 11.81 -21.44 0.84
N THR A 69 11.27 -22.60 0.46
CA THR A 69 10.19 -23.30 1.18
C THR A 69 10.68 -24.47 2.05
N SER A 70 12.00 -24.69 2.11
CA SER A 70 12.61 -25.75 2.92
C SER A 70 12.29 -25.58 4.41
N GLN A 71 11.85 -26.66 5.07
CA GLN A 71 11.59 -26.67 6.52
C GLN A 71 12.79 -27.18 7.33
N THR A 72 13.77 -27.80 6.68
CA THR A 72 14.91 -28.46 7.34
C THR A 72 16.12 -27.56 7.46
N ASP A 73 16.21 -26.55 6.61
CA ASP A 73 17.35 -25.66 6.55
C ASP A 73 17.11 -24.42 7.42
N ASP A 74 18.13 -24.04 8.20
CA ASP A 74 18.13 -22.87 9.07
C ASP A 74 18.35 -21.58 8.26
N ILE A 75 17.42 -21.32 7.33
CA ILE A 75 17.48 -20.18 6.40
C ILE A 75 16.69 -19.02 7.00
N HIS A 76 17.40 -17.92 7.25
CA HIS A 76 16.80 -16.69 7.72
C HIS A 76 15.81 -16.11 6.71
N LEU A 77 14.75 -15.46 7.19
CA LEU A 77 13.62 -14.95 6.41
C LEU A 77 14.06 -14.06 5.24
N ASN A 78 15.04 -13.18 5.45
CA ASN A 78 15.58 -12.32 4.39
C ASN A 78 16.17 -13.13 3.23
N SER A 79 16.91 -14.20 3.53
CA SER A 79 17.44 -15.10 2.50
C SER A 79 16.32 -15.87 1.80
N ARG A 80 15.25 -16.25 2.50
CA ARG A 80 14.05 -16.83 1.87
C ARG A 80 13.40 -15.84 0.89
N ILE A 81 13.29 -14.56 1.25
CA ILE A 81 12.80 -13.51 0.36
C ILE A 81 13.67 -13.42 -0.90
N GLU A 82 15.00 -13.44 -0.77
CA GLU A 82 15.91 -13.44 -1.93
C GLU A 82 15.68 -14.65 -2.83
N TYR A 83 15.54 -15.84 -2.27
CA TYR A 83 15.24 -17.05 -3.05
C TYR A 83 13.87 -17.00 -3.74
N LEU A 84 12.85 -16.46 -3.08
CA LEU A 84 11.52 -16.26 -3.69
C LEU A 84 11.59 -15.26 -4.86
N VAL A 85 12.36 -14.17 -4.72
CA VAL A 85 12.60 -13.23 -5.82
C VAL A 85 13.31 -13.93 -6.98
N ARG A 86 14.40 -14.67 -6.71
CA ARG A 86 15.09 -15.48 -7.74
C ARG A 86 14.18 -16.48 -8.43
N ALA A 87 13.28 -17.12 -7.68
CA ALA A 87 12.31 -18.06 -8.24
C ALA A 87 11.32 -17.34 -9.17
N GLY A 88 10.80 -16.19 -8.76
CA GLY A 88 9.87 -15.37 -9.54
C GLY A 88 10.50 -14.88 -10.84
N ASP A 89 11.73 -14.34 -10.78
CA ASP A 89 12.48 -13.89 -11.95
C ASP A 89 12.71 -15.04 -12.93
N ALA A 90 13.12 -16.22 -12.43
CA ALA A 90 13.37 -17.39 -13.26
C ALA A 90 12.08 -17.92 -13.92
N PHE A 91 10.96 -18.01 -13.20
CA PHE A 91 9.67 -18.38 -13.82
C PHE A 91 9.19 -17.32 -14.83
N GLY A 92 9.40 -16.03 -14.57
CA GLY A 92 9.11 -14.96 -15.52
C GLY A 92 9.91 -15.09 -16.82
N MET A 93 11.21 -15.43 -16.74
CA MET A 93 12.05 -15.73 -17.91
C MET A 93 11.57 -16.98 -18.66
N ALA A 94 11.16 -18.02 -17.94
CA ALA A 94 10.60 -19.23 -18.53
C ALA A 94 9.28 -18.94 -19.28
N MET A 95 8.43 -18.07 -18.73
CA MET A 95 7.18 -17.63 -19.36
C MET A 95 7.44 -16.88 -20.67
N GLN A 96 8.38 -15.92 -20.67
CA GLN A 96 8.74 -15.16 -21.86
C GLN A 96 9.26 -16.06 -22.99
N SER A 97 10.05 -17.07 -22.62
CA SER A 97 10.58 -18.06 -23.57
C SER A 97 9.45 -18.94 -24.14
N ALA A 98 8.47 -19.34 -23.32
CA ALA A 98 7.30 -20.09 -23.77
C ALA A 98 6.43 -19.27 -24.75
N ASP A 99 6.22 -17.98 -24.49
CA ASP A 99 5.42 -17.10 -25.37
C ASP A 99 6.10 -16.86 -26.73
N GLN A 100 7.43 -16.69 -26.77
CA GLN A 100 8.19 -16.57 -28.02
C GLN A 100 8.08 -17.84 -28.88
N SER A 101 8.16 -19.01 -28.24
CA SER A 101 8.02 -20.30 -28.92
C SER A 101 6.60 -20.53 -29.44
N TYR A 102 5.56 -20.12 -28.69
CA TYR A 102 4.17 -20.25 -29.13
C TYR A 102 3.86 -19.36 -30.34
N GLY A 103 4.40 -18.13 -30.37
CA GLY A 103 4.32 -17.23 -31.52
C GLY A 103 5.01 -17.79 -32.77
N ALA A 104 6.16 -18.46 -32.63
CA ALA A 104 6.86 -19.12 -33.72
C ALA A 104 6.15 -20.39 -34.24
N MET A 105 5.41 -21.08 -33.36
CA MET A 105 4.65 -22.29 -33.68
C MET A 105 3.43 -22.03 -34.55
N GLN A 106 2.87 -20.81 -34.48
CA GLN A 106 1.78 -20.38 -35.37
C GLN A 106 2.21 -20.25 -36.85
N TRP A 107 3.52 -20.22 -37.13
CA TRP A 107 4.09 -20.09 -38.48
C TRP A 107 4.65 -21.40 -39.06
N ASN A 108 4.96 -22.41 -38.24
CA ASN A 108 5.67 -23.62 -38.68
C ASN A 108 4.87 -24.91 -38.37
N ALA A 109 4.11 -25.38 -39.36
CA ALA A 109 3.31 -26.61 -39.31
C ALA A 109 4.13 -27.91 -39.51
N SER A 110 5.32 -28.02 -38.90
CA SER A 110 6.11 -29.26 -38.93
C SER A 110 6.60 -29.60 -37.53
N GLY A 111 5.99 -30.64 -36.96
CA GLY A 111 6.19 -31.06 -35.59
C GLY A 111 7.62 -31.53 -35.26
N SER A 112 8.15 -30.97 -34.18
CA SER A 112 8.80 -31.69 -33.07
C SER A 112 9.11 -30.65 -31.98
N LEU A 113 8.52 -30.81 -30.79
CA LEU A 113 8.65 -29.88 -29.66
C LEU A 113 9.96 -30.15 -28.89
N PRO A 114 10.78 -29.13 -28.58
CA PRO A 114 11.70 -29.18 -27.44
C PRO A 114 10.90 -29.32 -26.13
N ALA A 115 11.55 -29.78 -25.06
CA ALA A 115 10.96 -29.92 -23.72
C ALA A 115 10.55 -28.57 -23.11
N HIS A 116 9.51 -27.95 -23.66
CA HIS A 116 8.89 -26.75 -23.13
C HIS A 116 7.96 -27.18 -21.99
N HIS A 117 8.22 -26.68 -20.79
CA HIS A 117 7.30 -26.80 -19.66
C HIS A 117 5.91 -26.29 -20.06
N ASN A 118 4.86 -26.94 -19.55
CA ASN A 118 3.50 -26.48 -19.83
C ASN A 118 3.37 -25.04 -19.34
N ARG A 119 3.01 -24.10 -20.21
CA ARG A 119 2.81 -22.68 -19.89
C ARG A 119 1.92 -22.48 -18.66
N GLU A 120 0.90 -23.34 -18.51
CA GLU A 120 0.02 -23.33 -17.33
C GLU A 120 0.76 -23.67 -16.03
N GLU A 121 1.73 -24.58 -16.09
CA GLU A 121 2.56 -24.95 -14.95
C GLU A 121 3.49 -23.81 -14.54
N VAL A 122 4.13 -23.16 -15.51
CA VAL A 122 4.94 -21.95 -15.26
C VAL A 122 4.09 -20.87 -14.60
N ALA A 123 2.89 -20.62 -15.11
CA ALA A 123 1.97 -19.61 -14.56
C ALA A 123 1.52 -19.94 -13.13
N ARG A 124 1.23 -21.22 -12.84
CA ARG A 124 0.86 -21.66 -11.49
C ARG A 124 2.01 -21.48 -10.49
N ASN A 125 3.24 -21.82 -10.89
CA ASN A 125 4.41 -21.66 -10.05
C ASN A 125 4.73 -20.18 -9.81
N GLU A 126 4.67 -19.35 -10.84
CA GLU A 126 4.84 -17.90 -10.74
C GLU A 126 3.81 -17.26 -9.78
N LEU A 127 2.54 -17.67 -9.89
CA LEU A 127 1.48 -17.24 -8.96
C LEU A 127 1.82 -17.65 -7.52
N SER A 128 2.19 -18.92 -7.30
CA SER A 128 2.51 -19.44 -5.97
C SER A 128 3.70 -18.71 -5.33
N VAL A 129 4.72 -18.39 -6.13
CA VAL A 129 5.88 -17.58 -5.71
C VAL A 129 5.45 -16.19 -5.33
N ARG A 130 4.65 -15.52 -6.16
CA ARG A 130 4.19 -14.15 -5.90
C ARG A 130 3.35 -14.05 -4.63
N GLU A 131 2.42 -14.97 -4.42
CA GLU A 131 1.59 -15.03 -3.22
C GLU A 131 2.45 -15.26 -1.97
N THR A 132 3.35 -16.25 -2.01
CA THR A 132 4.24 -16.56 -0.89
C THR A 132 5.20 -15.41 -0.59
N LEU A 133 5.75 -14.76 -1.62
CA LEU A 133 6.63 -13.60 -1.47
C LEU A 133 5.90 -12.41 -0.82
N SER A 134 4.64 -12.17 -1.19
CA SER A 134 3.81 -11.13 -0.57
C SER A 134 3.65 -11.38 0.94
N VAL A 135 3.24 -12.60 1.33
CA VAL A 135 3.09 -12.99 2.75
C VAL A 135 4.43 -12.94 3.50
N THR A 136 5.52 -13.38 2.87
CA THR A 136 6.86 -13.38 3.49
C THR A 136 7.38 -11.96 3.72
N ARG A 137 7.06 -11.00 2.83
CA ARG A 137 7.38 -9.58 3.03
C ARG A 137 6.59 -8.99 4.20
N ILE A 138 5.32 -9.35 4.34
CA ILE A 138 4.51 -8.97 5.52
C ILE A 138 5.15 -9.52 6.79
N GLN A 139 5.53 -10.80 6.80
CA GLN A 139 6.22 -11.42 7.92
C GLN A 139 7.52 -10.68 8.29
N SER A 140 8.30 -10.24 7.30
CA SER A 140 9.53 -9.47 7.52
C SER A 140 9.25 -8.11 8.18
N ARG A 141 8.17 -7.43 7.78
CA ARG A 141 7.72 -6.18 8.42
C ARG A 141 7.32 -6.42 9.88
N ILE A 142 6.60 -7.50 10.15
CA ILE A 142 6.19 -7.90 11.51
C ILE A 142 7.44 -8.17 12.34
N LEU A 143 8.39 -8.98 11.86
CA LEU A 143 9.62 -9.30 12.56
C LEU A 143 10.43 -8.03 12.90
N HIS A 144 10.64 -7.17 11.90
CA HIS A 144 11.37 -5.92 12.11
C HIS A 144 10.68 -5.01 13.13
N ARG A 145 9.34 -4.89 13.09
CA ARG A 145 8.63 -4.05 14.04
C ARG A 145 8.58 -4.67 15.42
N ALA A 146 8.41 -5.99 15.53
CA ALA A 146 8.44 -6.71 16.79
C ALA A 146 9.78 -6.55 17.51
N GLN A 147 10.91 -6.65 16.79
CA GLN A 147 12.25 -6.44 17.35
C GLN A 147 12.49 -5.02 17.88
N ASN A 148 11.76 -4.03 17.36
CA ASN A 148 11.85 -2.62 17.76
C ASN A 148 10.66 -2.16 18.62
N SER A 149 9.79 -3.09 19.02
CA SER A 149 8.55 -2.79 19.74
C SER A 149 8.80 -2.64 21.25
N LYS A 150 7.85 -1.98 21.92
CA LYS A 150 7.72 -2.00 23.38
C LYS A 150 7.24 -3.35 23.92
N TYR A 151 6.65 -4.19 23.06
CA TYR A 151 6.13 -5.51 23.41
C TYR A 151 7.24 -6.56 23.31
N GLU A 152 7.49 -7.29 24.40
CA GLU A 152 8.42 -8.43 24.39
C GLU A 152 7.72 -9.67 23.85
N LEU A 153 8.18 -10.16 22.68
CA LEU A 153 7.76 -11.45 22.15
C LEU A 153 8.59 -12.59 22.75
N PRO A 154 8.00 -13.77 22.98
CA PRO A 154 8.73 -14.97 23.34
C PRO A 154 9.86 -15.27 22.33
N PRO A 155 11.03 -15.77 22.78
CA PRO A 155 12.11 -16.16 21.87
C PRO A 155 11.70 -17.22 20.84
N GLU A 156 10.78 -18.12 21.18
CA GLU A 156 10.25 -19.12 20.23
C GLU A 156 9.52 -18.47 19.05
N ASP A 157 8.72 -17.44 19.33
CA ASP A 157 7.95 -16.68 18.35
C ASP A 157 8.86 -15.86 17.43
N LEU A 158 9.90 -15.23 18.00
CA LEU A 158 10.93 -14.54 17.22
C LEU A 158 11.68 -15.50 16.30
N ASN A 159 12.02 -16.69 16.78
CA ASN A 159 12.66 -17.73 15.97
C ASN A 159 11.72 -18.23 14.88
N GLN A 160 10.43 -18.43 15.18
CA GLN A 160 9.44 -18.81 14.18
C GLN A 160 9.34 -17.76 13.07
N LEU A 161 9.22 -16.48 13.42
CA LEU A 161 9.19 -15.37 12.46
C LEU A 161 10.50 -15.23 11.67
N SER A 162 11.65 -15.61 12.24
CA SER A 162 12.96 -15.43 11.62
C SER A 162 13.36 -16.56 10.68
N PHE A 163 12.91 -17.80 10.92
CA PHE A 163 13.45 -18.98 10.23
C PHE A 163 12.41 -19.84 9.50
N THR A 164 11.11 -19.56 9.68
CA THR A 164 10.02 -20.33 9.05
C THR A 164 9.14 -19.46 8.18
N LEU A 165 8.38 -20.06 7.25
CA LEU A 165 7.30 -19.37 6.52
C LEU A 165 6.00 -19.52 7.31
N VAL A 166 5.51 -18.43 7.90
CA VAL A 166 4.31 -18.43 8.74
C VAL A 166 3.07 -18.17 7.89
N ALA A 167 1.99 -18.91 8.17
CA ALA A 167 0.73 -18.74 7.47
C ALA A 167 0.13 -17.34 7.73
N VAL A 168 -0.51 -16.75 6.72
CA VAL A 168 -1.06 -15.38 6.81
C VAL A 168 -2.09 -15.20 7.95
N SER A 169 -2.90 -16.22 8.24
CA SER A 169 -3.81 -16.21 9.39
C SER A 169 -3.06 -16.14 10.73
N ASP A 170 -1.93 -16.82 10.86
CA ASP A 170 -1.11 -16.76 12.07
C ASP A 170 -0.39 -15.41 12.17
N LEU A 171 0.09 -14.85 11.05
CA LEU A 171 0.62 -13.49 10.98
C LEU A 171 -0.38 -12.45 11.49
N TYR A 172 -1.67 -12.60 11.16
CA TYR A 172 -2.73 -11.72 11.66
C TYR A 172 -3.01 -11.96 13.15
N ASN A 173 -3.41 -13.18 13.50
CA ASN A 173 -4.02 -13.48 14.80
C ASN A 173 -3.01 -13.60 15.96
N LYS A 174 -1.78 -14.05 15.69
CA LYS A 174 -0.75 -14.23 16.72
C LYS A 174 0.18 -13.04 16.87
N TYR A 175 0.34 -12.26 15.79
CA TYR A 175 1.36 -11.21 15.73
C TYR A 175 0.79 -9.83 15.44
N ALA A 176 0.26 -9.57 14.25
CA ALA A 176 -0.09 -8.21 13.82
C ALA A 176 -1.17 -7.58 14.70
N ALA A 177 -2.29 -8.27 14.93
CA ALA A 177 -3.38 -7.74 15.75
C ALA A 177 -3.02 -7.63 17.25
N PRO A 178 -2.43 -8.67 17.90
CA PRO A 178 -2.03 -8.56 19.32
C PRO A 178 -0.93 -7.54 19.61
N LEU A 179 -0.11 -7.18 18.62
CA LEU A 179 0.96 -6.19 18.74
C LEU A 179 0.54 -4.79 18.26
N ASP A 180 -0.76 -4.55 18.06
CA ASP A 180 -1.34 -3.29 17.60
C ASP A 180 -0.77 -2.79 16.26
N MET A 181 -0.36 -3.69 15.36
CA MET A 181 0.22 -3.33 14.06
C MET A 181 -0.89 -3.12 13.02
N TYR A 182 -1.80 -2.17 13.24
CA TYR A 182 -3.04 -2.01 12.48
C TYR A 182 -2.82 -1.76 10.97
N ASP A 183 -1.76 -1.05 10.59
CA ASP A 183 -1.38 -0.90 9.18
C ASP A 183 -1.00 -2.25 8.54
N ILE A 184 -0.30 -3.11 9.26
CA ILE A 184 0.05 -4.45 8.79
C ILE A 184 -1.21 -5.32 8.71
N CYS A 185 -2.15 -5.18 9.65
CA CYS A 185 -3.46 -5.82 9.56
C CYS A 185 -4.19 -5.43 8.27
N LEU A 186 -4.24 -4.14 7.92
CA LEU A 186 -4.83 -3.66 6.67
C LEU A 186 -4.15 -4.27 5.43
N ILE A 187 -2.81 -4.36 5.43
CA ILE A 187 -2.05 -4.97 4.33
C ILE A 187 -2.29 -6.47 4.22
N ILE A 188 -2.50 -7.16 5.35
CA ILE A 188 -2.90 -8.57 5.36
C ILE A 188 -4.29 -8.72 4.73
N LEU A 189 -5.28 -7.92 5.15
CA LEU A 189 -6.63 -7.95 4.58
C LEU A 189 -6.60 -7.68 3.07
N HIS A 190 -5.79 -6.72 2.64
CA HIS A 190 -5.54 -6.42 1.23
C HIS A 190 -4.95 -7.59 0.46
N THR A 191 -3.91 -8.21 1.00
CA THR A 191 -3.25 -9.37 0.39
C THR A 191 -4.20 -10.55 0.25
N CYS A 192 -5.06 -10.75 1.25
CA CYS A 192 -6.08 -11.80 1.25
C CYS A 192 -7.36 -11.44 0.48
N ARG A 193 -7.49 -10.21 -0.05
CA ARG A 193 -8.72 -9.68 -0.66
C ARG A 193 -9.95 -9.85 0.27
N HIS A 194 -9.76 -9.61 1.55
CA HIS A 194 -10.80 -9.76 2.57
C HIS A 194 -11.63 -8.48 2.69
N ASP A 195 -12.88 -8.54 2.21
CA ASP A 195 -13.81 -7.42 2.20
C ASP A 195 -14.79 -7.51 3.38
N GLU A 196 -14.35 -7.01 4.53
CA GLU A 196 -15.21 -6.85 5.70
C GLU A 196 -15.14 -5.41 6.18
N ARG A 197 -16.13 -4.63 5.77
CA ARG A 197 -16.17 -3.18 5.97
C ARG A 197 -16.01 -2.76 7.43
N GLU A 198 -16.69 -3.43 8.36
CA GLU A 198 -16.64 -3.09 9.79
C GLU A 198 -15.21 -3.22 10.31
N THR A 199 -14.57 -4.37 10.10
CA THR A 199 -13.17 -4.62 10.48
C THR A 199 -12.20 -3.63 9.84
N ILE A 200 -12.37 -3.32 8.55
CA ILE A 200 -11.53 -2.33 7.84
C ILE A 200 -11.68 -0.95 8.50
N GLU A 201 -12.91 -0.50 8.76
CA GLU A 201 -13.17 0.78 9.39
C GLU A 201 -12.63 0.85 10.82
N GLU A 202 -12.76 -0.23 11.62
CA GLU A 202 -12.18 -0.33 12.97
C GLU A 202 -10.64 -0.23 12.97
N LEU A 203 -9.98 -0.92 12.04
CA LEU A 203 -8.53 -0.84 11.85
C LEU A 203 -8.10 0.57 11.46
N TRP A 204 -8.83 1.23 10.55
CA TRP A 204 -8.54 2.62 10.20
C TRP A 204 -8.76 3.57 11.37
N LYS A 205 -9.82 3.43 12.17
CA LYS A 205 -9.98 4.23 13.40
C LYS A 205 -8.78 4.06 14.32
N SER A 206 -8.26 2.83 14.43
CA SER A 206 -7.09 2.51 15.24
C SER A 206 -5.82 3.19 14.70
N VAL A 207 -5.58 3.15 13.38
CA VAL A 207 -4.49 3.91 12.73
C VAL A 207 -4.62 5.41 12.97
N LEU A 208 -5.83 5.98 12.82
CA LEU A 208 -6.06 7.41 13.07
C LEU A 208 -5.80 7.76 14.55
N CYS A 209 -6.21 6.90 15.49
CA CYS A 209 -5.95 7.08 16.92
C CYS A 209 -4.45 7.05 17.24
N GLU A 210 -3.66 6.14 16.67
CA GLU A 210 -2.21 6.06 16.90
C GLU A 210 -1.47 7.35 16.49
N GLU A 211 -1.91 8.00 15.41
CA GLU A 211 -1.26 9.22 14.92
C GLU A 211 -1.68 10.48 15.69
N ILE A 212 -2.90 10.46 16.27
CA ILE A 212 -3.50 11.60 16.98
C ILE A 212 -3.25 11.54 18.49
N MET A 213 -3.16 10.36 19.08
CA MET A 213 -3.11 10.14 20.54
C MET A 213 -1.73 9.62 20.97
N PRO A 214 -1.24 9.95 22.19
CA PRO A 214 -1.91 10.73 23.23
C PRO A 214 -1.97 12.23 22.91
N CYS A 215 -3.07 12.89 23.30
CA CYS A 215 -3.21 14.34 23.14
C CYS A 215 -4.06 14.98 24.25
N ASN A 216 -3.78 16.26 24.48
CA ASN A 216 -4.59 17.13 25.31
C ASN A 216 -5.44 18.05 24.41
N THR A 217 -6.59 18.50 24.89
CA THR A 217 -7.42 19.51 24.22
C THR A 217 -7.99 20.48 25.25
N ARG A 218 -8.23 21.73 24.85
CA ARG A 218 -8.97 22.73 25.64
C ARG A 218 -10.40 22.94 25.13
N ASP A 219 -10.71 22.39 23.96
CA ASP A 219 -12.03 22.47 23.34
C ASP A 219 -12.84 21.19 23.58
N ASP A 220 -14.08 21.36 24.05
CA ASP A 220 -15.02 20.26 24.34
C ASP A 220 -15.49 19.56 23.05
N GLY A 221 -15.64 20.29 21.95
CA GLY A 221 -16.01 19.73 20.65
C GLY A 221 -14.92 18.81 20.08
N ILE A 222 -13.66 19.21 20.19
CA ILE A 222 -12.51 18.36 19.88
C ILE A 222 -12.53 17.11 20.77
N PHE A 223 -12.72 17.28 22.08
CA PHE A 223 -12.74 16.17 23.03
C PHE A 223 -13.81 15.13 22.67
N MET A 224 -15.02 15.57 22.33
CA MET A 224 -16.11 14.69 21.89
C MET A 224 -15.80 13.92 20.61
N VAL A 225 -15.26 14.58 19.57
CA VAL A 225 -14.91 13.92 18.30
C VAL A 225 -13.79 12.90 18.47
N LEU A 226 -12.78 13.21 19.29
CA LEU A 226 -11.69 12.27 19.56
C LEU A 226 -12.17 11.04 20.33
N ARG A 227 -13.14 11.22 21.24
CA ARG A 227 -13.78 10.09 21.93
C ARG A 227 -14.63 9.24 20.97
N GLU A 228 -15.41 9.87 20.09
CA GLU A 228 -16.17 9.17 19.05
C GLU A 228 -15.24 8.32 18.15
N LEU A 229 -14.08 8.86 17.80
CA LEU A 229 -13.06 8.16 17.01
C LEU A 229 -12.54 6.92 17.76
N ALA A 230 -12.29 7.04 19.07
CA ALA A 230 -11.77 5.96 19.90
C ALA A 230 -12.82 4.89 20.25
N GLU A 231 -14.11 5.24 20.35
CA GLU A 231 -15.18 4.31 20.76
C GLU A 231 -15.41 3.16 19.76
N GLY A 232 -14.79 3.20 18.57
CA GLY A 232 -14.78 2.10 17.61
C GLY A 232 -13.38 1.70 17.14
N SER A 233 -12.32 2.03 17.87
CA SER A 233 -10.96 1.55 17.58
C SER A 233 -10.56 0.41 18.52
N HIS A 234 -9.45 -0.26 18.22
CA HIS A 234 -8.80 -1.21 19.12
C HIS A 234 -7.96 -0.51 20.21
N THR A 235 -8.00 0.83 20.30
CA THR A 235 -7.24 1.58 21.30
C THR A 235 -7.83 1.36 22.68
N ASN A 236 -7.19 0.52 23.48
CA ASN A 236 -7.54 0.31 24.88
C ASN A 236 -7.23 1.59 25.67
N GLU A 237 -8.27 2.26 26.16
CA GLU A 237 -8.22 3.54 26.90
C GLU A 237 -7.53 4.68 26.11
N PRO A 238 -8.27 5.45 25.31
CA PRO A 238 -7.69 6.55 24.55
C PRO A 238 -7.13 7.61 25.50
N ALA A 239 -5.84 7.90 25.37
CA ALA A 239 -5.14 8.89 26.18
C ALA A 239 -5.46 10.34 25.73
N ILE A 240 -6.74 10.71 25.87
CA ILE A 240 -7.30 12.03 25.56
C ILE A 240 -7.64 12.73 26.88
N ARG A 241 -7.13 13.95 27.09
CA ARG A 241 -7.46 14.74 28.28
C ARG A 241 -8.01 16.12 27.91
N LEU A 242 -9.17 16.46 28.49
CA LEU A 242 -9.71 17.81 28.46
C LEU A 242 -9.06 18.62 29.60
N LEU A 243 -8.37 19.71 29.25
CA LEU A 243 -7.72 20.58 30.23
C LEU A 243 -8.68 21.71 30.65
N ASP A 244 -8.98 21.79 31.95
CA ASP A 244 -9.69 22.92 32.51
C ASP A 244 -8.87 24.22 32.36
N GLY A 245 -9.54 25.36 32.16
CA GLY A 245 -8.92 26.67 31.84
C GLY A 245 -7.89 27.23 32.84
N GLY A 246 -7.60 26.53 33.94
CA GLY A 246 -6.54 26.84 34.90
C GLY A 246 -5.55 25.69 35.17
N ALA A 247 -5.74 24.51 34.57
CA ALA A 247 -4.85 23.37 34.74
C ALA A 247 -3.64 23.48 33.79
N VAL A 248 -2.45 23.70 34.36
CA VAL A 248 -1.21 23.49 33.62
C VAL A 248 -1.11 21.99 33.37
N ALA A 249 -0.88 21.56 32.12
CA ALA A 249 -0.58 20.16 31.82
C ALA A 249 0.58 19.72 32.73
N ASN A 250 0.28 18.92 33.76
CA ASN A 250 1.28 18.43 34.71
C ASN A 250 2.35 17.59 34.00
N ASP A 251 2.05 17.13 32.78
CA ASP A 251 2.93 16.44 31.88
C ASP A 251 3.21 17.31 30.64
N ARG A 252 4.35 18.03 30.64
CA ARG A 252 4.77 18.87 29.49
C ARG A 252 5.08 18.07 28.22
N SER A 253 5.00 16.73 28.26
CA SER A 253 5.34 15.86 27.13
C SER A 253 4.16 15.58 26.18
N THR A 254 2.90 15.67 26.65
CA THR A 254 1.73 15.37 25.81
C THR A 254 1.30 16.61 25.01
N PRO A 255 1.28 16.54 23.66
CA PRO A 255 0.98 17.69 22.80
C PRO A 255 -0.49 18.12 22.92
N LEU A 256 -0.78 19.39 22.65
CA LEU A 256 -2.14 19.86 22.41
C LEU A 256 -2.57 19.47 20.99
N PHE A 257 -3.82 19.07 20.84
CA PHE A 257 -4.41 18.78 19.53
C PHE A 257 -4.38 20.02 18.62
N GLU A 258 -4.63 21.18 19.22
CA GLU A 258 -4.66 22.51 18.58
C GLU A 258 -3.29 22.96 18.04
N ASP A 259 -2.19 22.33 18.47
CA ASP A 259 -0.86 22.62 17.92
C ASP A 259 -0.65 22.01 16.53
N GLY A 260 -1.54 21.10 16.09
CA GLY A 260 -1.52 20.51 14.75
C GLY A 260 -0.33 19.58 14.46
N ILE A 261 0.45 19.18 15.48
CA ILE A 261 1.63 18.31 15.32
C ILE A 261 1.25 16.95 14.72
N TRP A 262 0.08 16.42 15.09
CA TRP A 262 -0.47 15.18 14.57
C TRP A 262 -0.72 15.21 13.06
N LEU A 263 -0.95 16.39 12.48
CA LEU A 263 -1.35 16.53 11.07
C LEU A 263 -0.32 15.95 10.11
N LYS A 264 0.96 16.31 10.28
CA LYS A 264 2.03 15.81 9.40
C LYS A 264 2.28 14.31 9.57
N LYS A 265 2.13 13.80 10.79
CA LYS A 265 2.28 12.36 11.06
C LYS A 265 1.16 11.58 10.38
N LEU A 266 -0.07 12.06 10.54
CA LEU A 266 -1.26 11.52 9.89
C LEU A 266 -1.15 11.56 8.36
N GLU A 267 -0.76 12.70 7.78
CA GLU A 267 -0.54 12.85 6.33
C GLU A 267 0.49 11.85 5.82
N GLY A 268 1.62 11.71 6.52
CA GLY A 268 2.65 10.74 6.17
C GLY A 268 2.13 9.30 6.24
N ARG A 269 1.40 8.96 7.30
CA ARG A 269 0.88 7.62 7.54
C ARG A 269 -0.20 7.23 6.54
N VAL A 270 -1.29 7.99 6.48
CA VAL A 270 -2.43 7.74 5.57
C VAL A 270 -1.97 7.84 4.11
N GLY A 271 -1.11 8.80 3.79
CA GLY A 271 -0.53 8.92 2.45
C GLY A 271 0.31 7.71 2.05
N SER A 272 1.15 7.19 2.95
CA SER A 272 1.95 5.98 2.69
C SER A 272 1.09 4.73 2.50
N LEU A 273 0.05 4.57 3.32
CA LEU A 273 -0.87 3.44 3.21
C LEU A 273 -1.74 3.54 1.96
N GLY A 274 -2.18 4.73 1.60
CA GLY A 274 -2.90 4.97 0.35
C GLY A 274 -2.11 4.50 -0.87
N LYS A 275 -0.82 4.86 -0.96
CA LYS A 275 0.07 4.41 -2.05
C LYS A 275 0.23 2.89 -2.12
N GLU A 276 0.14 2.21 -0.98
CA GLU A 276 0.29 0.75 -0.90
C GLU A 276 -1.04 0.02 -1.19
N LEU A 277 -2.17 0.57 -0.76
CA LEU A 277 -3.47 -0.11 -0.73
C LEU A 277 -4.39 0.30 -1.88
N PHE A 278 -4.35 1.55 -2.33
CA PHE A 278 -5.27 2.09 -3.32
C PHE A 278 -4.75 1.90 -4.76
N GLY A 279 -5.63 1.61 -5.71
CA GLY A 279 -5.28 1.44 -7.14
C GLY A 279 -4.69 0.08 -7.48
N THR A 280 -4.85 -0.90 -6.61
CA THR A 280 -4.25 -2.24 -6.72
C THR A 280 -5.30 -3.37 -6.77
N GLY A 281 -6.58 -2.99 -6.90
CA GLY A 281 -7.72 -3.89 -7.10
C GLY A 281 -8.43 -4.36 -5.83
N ALA A 282 -8.04 -3.87 -4.66
CA ALA A 282 -8.75 -4.06 -3.38
C ALA A 282 -8.94 -2.70 -2.70
N ASP A 283 -9.43 -1.74 -3.48
CA ASP A 283 -9.48 -0.33 -3.10
C ASP A 283 -10.46 -0.10 -1.92
N TYR A 284 -11.37 -1.04 -1.65
CA TYR A 284 -12.23 -1.04 -0.47
C TYR A 284 -11.45 -1.11 0.86
N ILE A 285 -10.20 -1.61 0.85
CA ILE A 285 -9.31 -1.59 2.02
C ILE A 285 -8.84 -0.16 2.35
N PHE A 286 -8.86 0.76 1.39
CA PHE A 286 -8.65 2.19 1.59
C PHE A 286 -9.99 2.92 1.37
N PRO A 287 -10.92 2.90 2.34
CA PRO A 287 -12.28 3.38 2.17
C PRO A 287 -12.28 4.93 2.14
N VAL A 288 -12.12 5.48 0.93
CA VAL A 288 -12.01 6.94 0.70
C VAL A 288 -13.15 7.71 1.38
N ASP A 289 -14.39 7.26 1.25
CA ASP A 289 -15.55 7.93 1.85
C ASP A 289 -15.48 7.98 3.39
N PHE A 290 -15.08 6.87 4.00
CA PHE A 290 -14.93 6.76 5.44
C PHE A 290 -13.80 7.67 5.94
N LEU A 291 -12.62 7.60 5.29
CA LEU A 291 -11.47 8.41 5.65
C LEU A 291 -11.76 9.89 5.47
N MET A 292 -12.35 10.28 4.33
CA MET A 292 -12.75 11.66 4.08
C MET A 292 -13.72 12.19 5.14
N SER A 293 -14.73 11.41 5.53
CA SER A 293 -15.67 11.81 6.57
C SER A 293 -14.95 12.13 7.90
N TRP A 294 -14.00 11.29 8.30
CA TRP A 294 -13.21 11.53 9.52
C TRP A 294 -12.24 12.70 9.40
N LEU A 295 -11.51 12.81 8.28
CA LEU A 295 -10.58 13.91 8.03
C LEU A 295 -11.31 15.26 8.03
N GLU A 296 -12.50 15.33 7.43
CA GLU A 296 -13.36 16.52 7.45
C GLU A 296 -13.90 16.83 8.85
N LYS A 297 -14.35 15.82 9.61
CA LYS A 297 -14.76 16.00 11.01
C LYS A 297 -13.63 16.59 11.84
N LEU A 298 -12.40 16.07 11.70
CA LEU A 298 -11.21 16.54 12.40
C LEU A 298 -10.81 17.96 11.98
N HIS A 299 -10.80 18.24 10.67
CA HIS A 299 -10.51 19.56 10.14
C HIS A 299 -11.52 20.61 10.62
N ARG A 300 -12.80 20.23 10.70
CA ARG A 300 -13.87 21.10 11.18
C ARG A 300 -13.67 21.51 12.64
N VAL A 301 -13.43 20.55 13.53
CA VAL A 301 -13.24 20.87 14.96
C VAL A 301 -11.95 21.66 15.19
N MET A 302 -10.89 21.36 14.43
CA MET A 302 -9.64 22.11 14.46
C MET A 302 -9.84 23.57 14.03
N SER A 303 -10.52 23.79 12.90
CA SER A 303 -10.74 25.14 12.36
C SER A 303 -11.67 25.98 13.23
N ASN A 304 -12.59 25.36 13.97
CA ASN A 304 -13.43 26.06 14.94
C ASN A 304 -12.62 26.51 16.17
N ALA A 305 -11.70 25.67 16.65
CA ALA A 305 -10.90 25.94 17.85
C ALA A 305 -9.73 26.92 17.60
N VAL A 306 -9.14 26.89 16.39
CA VAL A 306 -8.01 27.75 16.00
C VAL A 306 -8.34 28.50 14.71
N PRO A 307 -9.00 29.69 14.79
CA PRO A 307 -9.43 30.44 13.61
C PRO A 307 -8.28 31.12 12.84
N SER A 308 -7.06 31.18 13.40
CA SER A 308 -5.99 32.10 12.95
C SER A 308 -4.71 31.42 12.46
N SER A 309 -4.58 30.10 12.57
CA SER A 309 -3.48 29.40 11.89
C SER A 309 -3.82 29.33 10.41
N SER A 310 -2.80 29.40 9.58
CA SER A 310 -2.83 29.09 8.14
C SER A 310 -3.27 27.64 7.90
N ASN A 311 -4.52 27.29 8.24
CA ASN A 311 -5.10 25.99 7.98
C ASN A 311 -5.23 25.91 6.46
N ASN A 312 -4.29 25.19 5.84
CA ASN A 312 -4.38 24.76 4.45
C ASN A 312 -5.76 24.13 4.26
N ALA A 313 -6.72 24.84 3.65
CA ALA A 313 -8.03 24.26 3.31
C ALA A 313 -7.88 23.02 2.41
N ASP A 314 -6.68 22.84 1.83
CA ASP A 314 -6.37 21.85 0.82
C ASP A 314 -5.58 20.64 1.37
N TRP A 315 -5.37 20.54 2.70
CA TRP A 315 -4.52 19.47 3.25
C TRP A 315 -5.11 18.07 3.05
N ILE A 316 -6.43 17.91 3.25
CA ILE A 316 -7.16 16.66 3.03
C ILE A 316 -7.02 16.23 1.58
N PHE A 317 -7.22 17.19 0.67
CA PHE A 317 -7.07 16.97 -0.75
C PHE A 317 -5.64 16.55 -1.12
N THR A 318 -4.64 17.30 -0.64
CA THR A 318 -3.22 17.00 -0.89
C THR A 318 -2.86 15.61 -0.38
N LEU A 319 -3.39 15.21 0.78
CA LEU A 319 -3.22 13.88 1.34
C LEU A 319 -3.80 12.79 0.44
N LEU A 320 -5.03 12.95 -0.06
CA LEU A 320 -5.69 11.95 -0.92
C LEU A 320 -5.03 11.82 -2.29
N ILE A 321 -4.65 12.93 -2.93
CA ILE A 321 -3.91 12.89 -4.19
C ILE A 321 -2.54 12.23 -3.98
N ASN A 322 -1.83 12.56 -2.90
CA ASN A 322 -0.57 11.91 -2.56
C ASN A 322 -0.73 10.42 -2.23
N ALA A 323 -1.89 10.01 -1.71
CA ALA A 323 -2.27 8.62 -1.53
C ALA A 323 -2.57 7.89 -2.85
N GLY A 324 -2.65 8.60 -3.98
CA GLY A 324 -2.96 8.04 -5.30
C GLY A 324 -4.46 8.03 -5.63
N VAL A 325 -5.30 8.67 -4.82
CA VAL A 325 -6.74 8.79 -5.08
C VAL A 325 -6.99 9.77 -6.23
N PRO A 326 -7.78 9.41 -7.26
CA PRO A 326 -8.11 10.31 -8.35
C PRO A 326 -8.87 11.56 -7.90
N TYR A 327 -8.70 12.65 -8.64
CA TYR A 327 -9.38 13.91 -8.37
C TYR A 327 -10.92 13.76 -8.40
N MET A 328 -11.44 12.99 -9.37
CA MET A 328 -12.87 12.72 -9.50
C MET A 328 -13.42 11.89 -8.33
N THR A 329 -12.66 10.90 -7.85
CA THR A 329 -13.05 10.10 -6.68
C THR A 329 -13.10 10.95 -5.41
N THR A 330 -12.19 11.91 -5.27
CA THR A 330 -12.22 12.85 -4.15
C THR A 330 -13.46 13.76 -4.21
N LEU A 331 -13.81 14.24 -5.40
CA LEU A 331 -15.07 14.98 -5.59
C LEU A 331 -16.29 14.14 -5.22
N ASP A 332 -16.33 12.86 -5.61
CA ASP A 332 -17.42 11.93 -5.27
C ASP A 332 -17.58 11.75 -3.77
N GLY A 333 -16.47 11.74 -3.02
CA GLY A 333 -16.51 11.71 -1.56
C GLY A 333 -17.17 12.97 -0.96
N TYR A 334 -16.85 14.16 -1.47
CA TYR A 334 -17.51 15.39 -1.01
C TYR A 334 -19.01 15.40 -1.31
N ASP A 335 -19.43 14.93 -2.50
CA ASP A 335 -20.85 14.82 -2.82
C ASP A 335 -21.59 13.93 -1.83
N ARG A 336 -21.02 12.77 -1.49
CA ARG A 336 -21.61 11.87 -0.49
C ARG A 336 -21.67 12.48 0.90
N ILE A 337 -20.66 13.25 1.29
CA ILE A 337 -20.66 13.97 2.57
C ILE A 337 -21.80 15.00 2.59
N ILE A 338 -21.95 15.79 1.53
CA ILE A 338 -23.01 16.80 1.41
C ILE A 338 -24.40 16.13 1.42
N GLU A 339 -24.59 15.08 0.61
CA GLU A 339 -25.85 14.32 0.56
C GLU A 339 -26.20 13.68 1.91
N GLY A 340 -25.22 13.11 2.61
CA GLY A 340 -25.40 12.50 3.93
C GLY A 340 -25.79 13.52 5.00
N GLU A 341 -25.16 14.70 5.02
CA GLU A 341 -25.54 15.78 5.92
C GLU A 341 -26.94 16.32 5.63
N ASP A 342 -27.34 16.36 4.35
CA ASP A 342 -28.66 16.79 3.93
C ASP A 342 -29.76 15.82 4.38
N HIS A 343 -29.49 14.51 4.35
CA HIS A 343 -30.42 13.49 4.81
C HIS A 343 -30.53 13.42 6.34
N ALA A 344 -29.46 13.74 7.07
CA ALA A 344 -29.46 13.72 8.54
C ALA A 344 -30.30 14.84 9.16
N VAL A 345 -30.53 15.95 8.46
CA VAL A 345 -31.29 17.09 8.99
C VAL A 345 -32.68 17.16 8.38
N MET A 346 -33.65 16.50 9.02
CA MET A 346 -35.09 16.70 8.79
C MET A 346 -35.52 18.12 9.22
N GLY A 347 -35.14 19.16 8.45
CA GLY A 347 -35.69 20.52 8.60
C GLY A 347 -34.74 21.72 8.62
N GLY A 348 -33.47 21.63 8.17
CA GLY A 348 -32.63 22.83 8.11
C GLY A 348 -31.28 22.66 7.43
N LEU A 349 -30.94 23.57 6.51
CA LEU A 349 -29.60 23.69 5.95
C LEU A 349 -28.63 24.16 7.04
N MET A 350 -27.61 23.36 7.38
CA MET A 350 -26.42 23.88 8.07
C MET A 350 -25.58 24.67 7.06
N SER A 351 -26.04 25.88 6.70
CA SER A 351 -25.47 26.70 5.63
C SER A 351 -23.97 26.90 5.77
N ASP A 352 -23.50 27.10 7.00
CA ASP A 352 -22.08 27.28 7.31
C ASP A 352 -21.22 26.03 7.02
N ARG A 353 -21.72 24.82 7.32
CA ARG A 353 -21.01 23.57 6.97
C ARG A 353 -20.92 23.40 5.46
N ARG A 354 -22.02 23.67 4.75
CA ARG A 354 -22.05 23.54 3.30
C ARG A 354 -21.14 24.55 2.60
N VAL A 355 -21.08 25.79 3.09
CA VAL A 355 -20.13 26.80 2.60
C VAL A 355 -18.69 26.35 2.79
N ARG A 356 -18.36 25.69 3.91
CA ARG A 356 -17.04 25.12 4.16
C ARG A 356 -16.70 23.97 3.21
N HIS A 357 -17.61 23.01 2.99
CA HIS A 357 -17.40 21.94 2.00
C HIS A 357 -17.13 22.51 0.61
N PHE A 358 -17.90 23.51 0.17
CA PHE A 358 -17.65 24.18 -1.10
C PHE A 358 -16.32 24.94 -1.12
N ALA A 359 -15.88 25.53 -0.01
CA ALA A 359 -14.56 26.15 0.09
C ALA A 359 -13.44 25.12 -0.07
N SER A 360 -13.57 23.92 0.53
CA SER A 360 -12.62 22.81 0.36
C SER A 360 -12.63 22.27 -1.08
N ILE A 361 -13.81 22.10 -1.70
CA ILE A 361 -13.94 21.70 -3.11
C ILE A 361 -13.22 22.72 -4.01
N ILE A 362 -13.44 24.02 -3.81
CA ILE A 362 -12.78 25.05 -4.63
C ILE A 362 -11.28 25.04 -4.44
N GLY A 363 -10.79 24.94 -3.21
CA GLY A 363 -9.35 24.85 -2.94
C GLY A 363 -8.71 23.65 -3.62
N MET A 364 -9.37 22.48 -3.55
CA MET A 364 -9.00 21.29 -4.32
C MET A 364 -8.94 21.55 -5.83
N LEU A 365 -9.99 22.15 -6.40
CA LEU A 365 -10.06 22.39 -7.85
C LEU A 365 -9.01 23.41 -8.31
N GLU A 366 -8.75 24.46 -7.52
CA GLU A 366 -7.66 25.42 -7.73
C GLU A 366 -6.30 24.69 -7.71
N GLY A 367 -6.10 23.77 -6.76
CA GLY A 367 -4.92 22.91 -6.67
C GLY A 367 -4.76 22.00 -7.88
N TRP A 368 -5.83 21.31 -8.30
CA TRP A 368 -5.85 20.44 -9.48
C TRP A 368 -5.47 21.19 -10.75
N VAL A 369 -6.12 22.33 -10.99
CA VAL A 369 -5.85 23.17 -12.16
C VAL A 369 -4.41 23.69 -12.11
N LYS A 370 -3.92 24.13 -10.96
CA LYS A 370 -2.53 24.58 -10.80
C LYS A 370 -1.55 23.46 -11.14
N GLU A 371 -1.75 22.26 -10.60
CA GLU A 371 -0.89 21.10 -10.84
C GLU A 371 -0.92 20.69 -12.32
N ALA A 372 -2.11 20.64 -12.94
CA ALA A 372 -2.26 20.35 -14.36
C ALA A 372 -1.48 21.33 -15.26
N ASN A 373 -1.49 22.63 -14.92
CA ASN A 373 -0.76 23.66 -15.67
C ASN A 373 0.75 23.71 -15.43
N GLN A 374 1.23 23.15 -14.31
CA GLN A 374 2.67 23.09 -14.01
C GLN A 374 3.40 22.02 -14.84
N ALA A 375 2.69 21.24 -15.66
CA ALA A 375 3.29 20.32 -16.61
C ALA A 375 4.15 21.06 -17.66
N ALA A 376 5.45 21.14 -17.41
CA ALA A 376 6.41 21.63 -18.38
C ALA A 376 6.58 20.63 -19.53
N TYR A 377 6.70 21.16 -20.75
CA TYR A 377 7.06 20.50 -22.01
C TYR A 377 7.62 19.07 -21.88
N GLY A 378 6.76 18.06 -22.11
CA GLY A 378 7.17 16.70 -22.46
C GLY A 378 7.06 15.62 -21.38
N ALA A 379 6.64 15.92 -20.15
CA ALA A 379 6.32 14.90 -19.15
C ALA A 379 4.79 14.68 -19.05
N GLU A 380 4.34 13.43 -19.07
CA GLU A 380 2.95 13.06 -18.80
C GLU A 380 2.60 13.43 -17.35
N ASN A 381 1.74 14.45 -17.19
CA ASN A 381 1.23 14.84 -15.89
C ASN A 381 -0.12 14.16 -15.64
N ALA A 382 -0.19 13.27 -14.65
CA ALA A 382 -1.41 12.57 -14.28
C ALA A 382 -2.57 13.54 -13.96
N ALA A 383 -2.29 14.71 -13.36
CA ALA A 383 -3.28 15.73 -13.09
C ALA A 383 -3.87 16.33 -14.38
N ALA A 384 -3.02 16.56 -15.40
CA ALA A 384 -3.45 17.09 -16.69
C ALA A 384 -4.24 16.05 -17.50
N ILE A 385 -3.81 14.78 -17.48
CA ILE A 385 -4.52 13.67 -18.13
C ILE A 385 -5.91 13.52 -17.50
N GLN A 386 -5.99 13.42 -16.17
CA GLN A 386 -7.27 13.31 -15.47
C GLN A 386 -8.18 14.51 -15.73
N LEU A 387 -7.63 15.73 -15.79
CA LEU A 387 -8.43 16.93 -16.08
C LEU A 387 -8.96 16.92 -17.50
N SER A 388 -8.13 16.54 -18.48
CA SER A 388 -8.54 16.42 -19.89
C SER A 388 -9.63 15.36 -20.06
N ASP A 389 -9.45 14.19 -19.45
CA ASP A 389 -10.44 13.12 -19.47
C ASP A 389 -11.76 13.57 -18.80
N ALA A 390 -11.68 14.22 -17.64
CA ALA A 390 -12.84 14.74 -16.93
C ALA A 390 -13.61 15.77 -17.77
N LEU A 391 -12.92 16.67 -18.47
CA LEU A 391 -13.52 17.65 -19.38
C LEU A 391 -14.13 16.99 -20.62
N ALA A 392 -13.46 16.00 -21.20
CA ALA A 392 -13.93 15.28 -22.38
C ALA A 392 -15.28 14.57 -22.15
N THR A 393 -15.53 14.06 -20.94
CA THR A 393 -16.80 13.42 -20.59
C THR A 393 -17.98 14.40 -20.48
N GLY A 394 -17.73 15.70 -20.29
CA GLY A 394 -18.74 16.73 -20.02
C GLY A 394 -19.52 16.53 -18.69
N ALA A 395 -19.23 15.47 -17.93
CA ALA A 395 -19.83 15.23 -16.61
C ALA A 395 -19.28 16.22 -15.58
N PHE A 396 -17.96 16.47 -15.64
CA PHE A 396 -17.28 17.42 -14.77
C PHE A 396 -17.85 18.85 -14.92
N SER A 397 -18.05 19.33 -16.15
CA SER A 397 -18.62 20.67 -16.38
C SER A 397 -20.04 20.81 -15.83
N ARG A 398 -20.89 19.78 -15.99
CA ARG A 398 -22.24 19.78 -15.41
C ARG A 398 -22.21 19.78 -13.88
N ARG A 399 -21.25 19.08 -13.28
CA ARG A 399 -21.04 19.04 -11.84
C ARG A 399 -20.63 20.41 -11.29
N LEU A 400 -19.72 21.11 -11.98
CA LEU A 400 -19.34 22.47 -11.61
C LEU A 400 -20.54 23.45 -11.65
N GLU A 401 -21.40 23.35 -12.67
CA GLU A 401 -22.62 24.16 -12.72
C GLU A 401 -23.58 23.84 -11.58
N SER A 402 -23.70 22.57 -11.18
CA SER A 402 -24.49 22.15 -10.01
C SER A 402 -23.95 22.77 -8.72
N TYR A 403 -22.64 22.70 -8.48
CA TYR A 403 -22.01 23.30 -7.29
C TYR A 403 -22.25 24.79 -7.21
N LYS A 404 -22.10 25.49 -8.35
CA LYS A 404 -22.35 26.92 -8.45
C LYS A 404 -23.80 27.28 -8.13
N ALA A 405 -24.75 26.52 -8.69
CA ALA A 405 -26.16 26.73 -8.43
C ALA A 405 -26.49 26.54 -6.94
N GLN A 406 -25.94 25.50 -6.31
CA GLN A 406 -26.12 25.23 -4.89
C GLN A 406 -25.49 26.32 -4.01
N LEU A 407 -24.25 26.72 -4.31
CA LEU A 407 -23.51 27.73 -3.55
C LEU A 407 -24.24 29.08 -3.51
N ARG A 408 -24.88 29.47 -4.62
CA ARG A 408 -25.68 30.71 -4.73
C ARG A 408 -26.97 30.71 -3.91
N THR A 409 -27.44 29.53 -3.49
CA THR A 409 -28.60 29.44 -2.58
C THR A 409 -28.22 29.63 -1.11
N LEU A 410 -26.92 29.69 -0.78
CA LEU A 410 -26.44 29.75 0.60
C LEU A 410 -26.21 31.19 1.06
N PRO A 411 -26.62 31.54 2.30
CA PRO A 411 -26.24 32.81 2.92
C PRO A 411 -24.73 32.86 3.14
N GLU A 412 -24.14 34.06 3.06
CA GLU A 412 -22.70 34.33 3.34
C GLU A 412 -21.68 33.68 2.39
N ALA A 413 -22.11 33.03 1.30
CA ALA A 413 -21.24 32.35 0.34
C ALA A 413 -20.48 33.27 -0.64
N HIS A 414 -20.49 34.59 -0.45
CA HIS A 414 -20.10 35.57 -1.49
C HIS A 414 -18.62 35.50 -1.85
N THR A 415 -17.75 35.25 -0.86
CA THR A 415 -16.31 35.08 -1.05
C THR A 415 -15.97 33.77 -1.78
N VAL A 416 -16.72 32.72 -1.48
CA VAL A 416 -16.57 31.38 -2.07
C VAL A 416 -17.10 31.39 -3.52
N ASP A 417 -18.24 32.04 -3.79
CA ASP A 417 -18.82 32.20 -5.14
C ASP A 417 -17.89 32.98 -6.07
N ALA A 418 -17.25 34.04 -5.57
CA ALA A 418 -16.27 34.81 -6.34
C ALA A 418 -15.03 33.98 -6.75
N ARG A 419 -14.53 33.12 -5.85
CA ARG A 419 -13.43 32.19 -6.17
C ARG A 419 -13.87 31.15 -7.19
N PHE A 420 -15.08 30.60 -7.04
CA PHE A 420 -15.65 29.64 -7.98
C PHE A 420 -15.77 30.23 -9.40
N ASP A 421 -16.25 31.47 -9.52
CA ASP A 421 -16.36 32.18 -10.80
C ASP A 421 -14.99 32.40 -11.47
N ALA A 422 -13.95 32.71 -10.69
CA ALA A 422 -12.59 32.87 -11.20
C ALA A 422 -12.04 31.53 -11.74
N LEU A 423 -12.23 30.45 -10.98
CA LEU A 423 -11.83 29.10 -11.35
C LEU A 423 -12.55 28.61 -12.61
N GLN A 424 -13.87 28.80 -12.72
CA GLN A 424 -14.64 28.35 -13.88
C GLN A 424 -14.23 29.08 -15.16
N ARG A 425 -13.95 30.39 -15.09
CA ARG A 425 -13.41 31.15 -16.23
C ARG A 425 -12.04 30.65 -16.65
N PHE A 426 -11.25 30.16 -15.70
CA PHE A 426 -9.93 29.61 -15.98
C PHE A 426 -10.06 28.24 -16.64
N ILE A 427 -10.89 27.34 -16.11
CA ILE A 427 -11.15 26.01 -16.68
C ILE A 427 -11.72 26.13 -18.09
N GLY A 428 -12.64 27.07 -18.35
CA GLY A 428 -13.20 27.28 -19.69
C GLY A 428 -12.22 27.85 -20.73
N ARG A 429 -10.99 28.22 -20.34
CA ARG A 429 -9.91 28.63 -21.26
C ARG A 429 -8.94 27.51 -21.58
N LEU A 430 -8.93 26.44 -20.77
CA LEU A 430 -8.22 25.19 -21.03
C LEU A 430 -9.02 24.37 -22.05
#